data_AF-A0A530L5S9-F1
#
_entry.id   AF-A0A530L5S9-F1
#
_cell.length_a   1.000
_cell.length_b   1.000
_cell.length_c   1.000
_cell.angle_alpha   90.00
_cell.angle_beta   90.00
_cell.angle_gamma   90.00
#
_symmetry.space_group_name_H-M   'P 1'
#
loop_
_entity.id
_entity.type
_entity.pdbx_description
1 polymer ?
#
loop_
_entity_poly.entity_id
_entity_poly.type
_entity_poly.pdbx_seq_one_letter_code
_entity_poly.pdbx_strand_id
1 'polypeptide(L)' 'MLGALGVVYGDIGTSPIYAFREALVASSGGEVANRGDILGVLSLIIWSLTIIVTIKYIMFVLRADNRGEGGVLSL' A
#
# COMPACT_ATOMS: atom_id res chain seq x y z
N MET A 1 -25.46 0.68 8.38
CA MET A 1 -24.21 1.34 7.93
C MET A 1 -22.95 0.70 8.52
N LEU A 2 -22.88 0.44 9.83
CA LEU A 2 -21.69 -0.18 10.47
C LEU A 2 -21.24 -1.51 9.83
N GLY A 3 -22.18 -2.39 9.47
CA GLY A 3 -21.86 -3.65 8.78
C GLY A 3 -21.20 -3.47 7.41
N ALA A 4 -21.60 -2.45 6.63
CA ALA A 4 -20.99 -2.18 5.33
C ALA A 4 -19.56 -1.63 5.47
N LEU A 5 -19.30 -0.78 6.46
CA LEU A 5 -17.94 -0.32 6.78
C LEU A 5 -17.04 -1.49 7.20
N GLY A 6 -17.56 -2.41 8.02
CA GLY A 6 -16.81 -3.61 8.43
C GLY A 6 -16.38 -4.48 7.26
N VAL A 7 -17.26 -4.66 6.26
CA VAL A 7 -16.93 -5.40 5.03
C VAL A 7 -15.85 -4.69 4.22
N VAL A 8 -15.97 -3.36 4.02
CA VAL A 8 -15.00 -2.58 3.24
C VAL A 8 -13.62 -2.56 3.90
N TYR A 9 -13.56 -2.30 5.20
CA TYR A 9 -12.28 -2.33 5.94
C TYR A 9 -11.71 -3.75 6.05
N GLY A 10 -12.57 -4.77 6.08
CA GLY A 10 -12.14 -6.17 6.01
C GLY A 10 -11.45 -6.50 4.70
N ASP A 11 -12.05 -6.13 3.56
CA ASP A 11 -11.50 -6.38 2.23
C ASP A 11 -10.17 -5.63 1.96
N ILE A 12 -10.03 -4.42 2.52
CA ILE A 12 -8.78 -3.65 2.49
C ILE A 12 -7.65 -4.38 3.24
N GLY A 13 -7.97 -5.10 4.32
CA GLY A 13 -6.98 -5.75 5.18
C GLY A 13 -6.59 -7.17 4.76
N THR A 14 -7.49 -7.92 4.14
CA THR A 14 -7.24 -9.31 3.72
C THR A 14 -6.20 -9.40 2.60
N SER A 15 -6.25 -8.46 1.66
CA SER A 15 -5.34 -8.44 0.50
C SER A 15 -3.86 -8.32 0.88
N PRO A 16 -3.43 -7.41 1.78
CA PRO A 16 -2.06 -7.38 2.30
C PRO A 16 -1.63 -8.67 3.01
N ILE A 17 -2.53 -9.33 3.74
CA ILE A 17 -2.18 -10.56 4.49
C ILE A 17 -1.87 -11.70 3.54
N TYR A 18 -2.67 -11.89 2.48
CA TYR A 18 -2.38 -12.88 1.45
C TYR A 18 -1.12 -12.52 0.66
N ALA A 19 -0.95 -11.25 0.28
CA ALA A 19 0.25 -10.80 -0.42
C ALA A 19 1.52 -11.03 0.41
N PHE A 20 1.48 -10.75 1.71
CA PHE A 20 2.59 -11.01 2.62
C PHE A 20 2.92 -12.49 2.73
N ARG A 21 1.91 -13.35 2.84
CA ARG A 21 2.09 -14.81 2.88
C ARG A 21 2.77 -15.33 1.61
N GLU A 22 2.26 -14.95 0.44
CA GLU A 22 2.81 -15.42 -0.84
C GLU A 22 4.22 -14.87 -1.07
N ALA A 23 4.48 -13.60 -0.72
CA ALA A 23 5.81 -13.02 -0.81
C ALA A 23 6.81 -13.69 0.14
N LEU A 24 6.37 -14.12 1.32
CA LEU A 24 7.21 -14.91 2.24
C LEU A 24 7.55 -16.28 1.68
N VAL A 25 6.58 -17.00 1.12
CA VAL A 25 6.81 -18.30 0.47
C VAL A 25 7.77 -18.17 -0.70
N ALA A 26 7.63 -17.10 -1.48
CA ALA A 26 8.54 -16.78 -2.58
C ALA A 26 9.96 -16.43 -2.09
N SER A 27 10.09 -15.64 -1.01
CA SER A 27 11.39 -15.25 -0.43
C SER A 27 12.13 -16.44 0.18
N SER A 28 11.43 -17.31 0.91
CA SER A 28 12.04 -18.46 1.58
C SER A 28 12.27 -19.66 0.66
N GLY A 29 11.90 -19.57 -0.62
CA GLY A 29 12.04 -20.69 -1.57
C GLY A 29 11.19 -21.91 -1.20
N GLY A 30 10.11 -21.72 -0.43
CA GLY A 30 9.29 -22.81 0.08
C GLY A 30 9.78 -23.46 1.38
N GLU A 31 10.92 -23.01 1.93
CA GLU A 31 11.40 -23.41 3.25
C GLU A 31 10.80 -22.55 4.37
N VAL A 32 11.12 -22.87 5.63
CA VAL A 32 10.71 -22.04 6.78
C VAL A 32 11.37 -20.68 6.68
N ALA A 33 10.56 -19.62 6.60
CA ALA A 33 11.06 -18.25 6.49
C ALA A 33 11.98 -17.90 7.68
N ASN A 34 13.16 -17.37 7.35
CA ASN A 34 14.09 -16.87 8.35
C ASN A 34 13.80 -15.39 8.65
N ARG A 35 14.50 -14.83 9.64
CA ARG A 35 14.31 -13.43 10.05
C ARG A 35 14.60 -12.43 8.92
N GLY A 36 15.53 -12.75 8.02
CA GLY A 36 15.87 -11.94 6.86
C GLY A 36 14.72 -11.87 5.86
N ASP A 37 14.09 -13.00 5.55
CA ASP A 37 12.91 -13.06 4.67
C ASP A 37 11.78 -12.20 5.19
N ILE A 38 11.47 -12.32 6.49
CA ILE A 38 10.41 -11.56 7.15
C ILE A 38 10.66 -10.06 7.07
N LEU A 39 11.86 -9.62 7.44
CA LEU A 39 12.20 -8.20 7.40
C LEU A 39 12.28 -7.66 5.97
N GLY A 40 12.77 -8.46 5.02
CA GLY A 40 12.84 -8.11 3.61
C GLY A 40 11.45 -7.89 3.00
N VAL A 41 10.56 -8.88 3.15
CA VAL A 41 9.18 -8.78 2.65
C VAL A 41 8.44 -7.62 3.33
N LEU A 42 8.57 -7.46 4.66
CA LEU A 42 7.92 -6.37 5.38
C LEU A 42 8.40 -5.00 4.89
N SER A 43 9.71 -4.84 4.66
CA SER A 43 10.29 -3.61 4.11
C SER A 43 9.74 -3.31 2.71
N LEU A 44 9.65 -4.32 1.84
CA LEU A 44 9.11 -4.18 0.49
C LEU A 44 7.65 -3.73 0.51
N ILE A 45 6.80 -4.31 1.38
CA ILE A 45 5.40 -3.89 1.51
C ILE A 45 5.31 -2.43 1.95
N ILE A 46 6.06 -2.04 2.98
CA ILE A 46 6.05 -0.66 3.49
C ILE A 46 6.48 0.31 2.37
N TRP A 47 7.62 0.08 1.73
CA TRP A 47 8.10 0.96 0.67
C TRP A 47 7.18 1.00 -0.55
N SER A 48 6.61 -0.14 -0.95
CA SER A 48 5.65 -0.20 -2.04
C SER A 48 4.40 0.62 -1.75
N LEU A 49 3.80 0.48 -0.56
CA LEU A 49 2.64 1.26 -0.15
C LEU A 49 2.97 2.75 -0.07
N THR A 50 4.10 3.12 0.54
CA THR A 50 4.56 4.52 0.58
C THR A 50 4.70 5.09 -0.82
N ILE A 51 5.41 4.41 -1.72
CA ILE A 51 5.64 4.90 -3.09
C ILE A 51 4.33 4.99 -3.87
N ILE A 52 3.47 3.97 -3.83
CA ILE A 52 2.19 3.97 -4.57
C ILE A 52 1.28 5.09 -4.07
N VAL A 53 1.14 5.23 -2.75
CA VAL A 53 0.32 6.30 -2.15
C VAL A 53 0.93 7.65 -2.48
N THR A 54 2.22 7.86 -2.22
CA THR A 54 2.89 9.14 -2.50
C THR A 54 2.78 9.52 -3.96
N ILE A 55 3.08 8.63 -4.91
CA ILE A 55 2.94 8.93 -6.34
C ILE A 55 1.49 9.24 -6.69
N LYS A 56 0.53 8.42 -6.26
CA LYS A 56 -0.90 8.63 -6.57
C LYS A 56 -1.39 9.97 -6.03
N TYR A 57 -1.03 10.31 -4.79
CA TYR A 57 -1.43 11.56 -4.14
C TYR A 57 -0.71 12.74 -4.76
N ILE A 58 0.60 12.69 -4.98
CA ILE A 58 1.34 13.75 -5.68
C ILE A 58 0.75 13.99 -7.06
N MET A 59 0.54 12.94 -7.85
CA MET A 59 -0.04 13.07 -9.18
C MET A 59 -1.47 13.63 -9.15
N PHE A 60 -2.28 13.28 -8.15
CA PHE A 60 -3.66 13.78 -8.03
C PHE A 60 -3.71 15.23 -7.51
N VAL A 61 -2.96 15.53 -6.45
CA VAL A 61 -2.89 16.84 -5.78
C VAL A 61 -2.18 17.87 -6.66
N LEU A 62 -1.08 17.50 -7.31
CA LEU A 62 -0.35 18.41 -8.20
C LEU A 62 -1.02 18.57 -9.57
N ARG A 63 -1.81 17.59 -10.05
CA ARG A 63 -2.62 17.75 -11.27
C ARG A 63 -4.03 18.30 -11.02
N ALA A 64 -4.46 18.44 -9.77
CA ALA A 64 -5.65 19.18 -9.42
C ALA A 64 -5.38 20.68 -9.64
N ASP A 65 -5.23 21.04 -10.90
CA ASP A 65 -4.94 22.40 -11.33
C ASP A 65 -6.21 23.22 -11.23
N ASN A 66 -6.22 24.22 -10.35
CA ASN A 66 -7.36 25.09 -10.13
C ASN A 66 -7.33 26.22 -11.16
N ARG A 67 -7.86 25.97 -12.37
CA ARG A 67 -8.02 26.99 -13.43
C ARG A 67 -6.73 27.78 -13.77
N GLY A 68 -5.56 27.15 -13.69
CA GLY A 68 -4.27 27.75 -14.05
C GLY A 68 -3.48 28.38 -12.90
N GLU A 69 -3.90 28.20 -11.64
CA GLU A 69 -3.17 28.68 -10.46
C GLU A 69 -2.35 27.60 -9.73
N GLY A 70 -2.38 26.35 -10.18
CA GLY A 70 -1.49 25.29 -9.70
C GLY A 70 -1.90 24.70 -8.33
N GLY A 71 -2.61 23.58 -8.37
CA GLY A 71 -2.72 22.65 -7.25
C GLY A 71 -3.56 23.13 -6.05
N VAL A 72 -3.89 22.18 -5.18
CA VAL A 72 -4.66 22.35 -3.93
C VAL A 72 -3.98 23.26 -2.87
N LEU A 73 -2.84 23.85 -3.21
CA LEU A 73 -2.05 24.79 -2.41
C LEU A 73 -2.23 26.26 -2.86
N SER A 74 -3.04 26.55 -3.90
CA SER A 74 -3.46 27.92 -4.22
C SER A 74 -4.53 28.38 -3.21
N LEU A 75 -4.10 28.72 -2.00
CA LEU A 75 -4.92 29.42 -1.00
C LEU A 75 -4.49 30.88 -0.93
#